data_AF-A0A969L8L3-F1
#
_entry.id   AF-A0A969L8L3-F1
#
_cell.length_a   1.000
_cell.length_b   1.000
_cell.length_c   1.000
_cell.angle_alpha   90.00
_cell.angle_beta   90.00
_cell.angle_gamma   90.00
#
_symmetry.space_group_name_H-M   'P 1'
#
loop_
_entity.id
_entity.type
_entity.pdbx_description
1 polymer ?
#
loop_
_entity_poly.entity_id
_entity_poly.type
_entity_poly.pdbx_seq_one_letter_code
_entity_poly.pdbx_strand_id
1 'polypeptide(L)'
;MCFISNIGGLEKDRVYIYAYEARIFPSKNEQEQIATATLNYTFQGKKQTIKQEIFVDRTREEWRLEQKDKEIEYLFLVLEGLRTKDPQLMMESLQARLQILRSEGADPTQAELLDKAIQKLTIDGTLEGLSEFEMRRLQADSRTTKIK
;
A
#
# COMPACT_ATOMS: atom_id res chain seq x y z
N MET A 1 -14.63 -2.30 15.26
CA MET A 1 -13.57 -3.34 15.27
C MET A 1 -12.23 -2.60 15.28
N CYS A 2 -11.32 -2.89 16.22
CA CYS A 2 -10.01 -2.24 16.29
C CYS A 2 -9.00 -3.11 15.55
N PHE A 3 -8.40 -2.60 14.48
CA PHE A 3 -7.33 -3.29 13.76
C PHE A 3 -5.99 -2.90 14.38
N ILE A 4 -5.25 -3.89 14.89
CA ILE A 4 -3.92 -3.69 15.46
C ILE A 4 -2.91 -4.41 14.58
N SER A 5 -1.95 -3.67 14.04
CA SER A 5 -0.83 -4.21 13.26
C SER A 5 0.49 -3.80 13.89
N ASN A 6 1.33 -4.78 14.23
CA ASN A 6 2.68 -4.53 14.71
C ASN A 6 3.63 -4.36 13.52
N ILE A 7 4.00 -3.11 13.26
CA ILE A 7 5.04 -2.72 12.30
C ILE A 7 6.33 -2.69 13.11
N GLY A 8 7.25 -3.64 12.87
CA GLY A 8 8.40 -3.92 13.74
C GLY A 8 9.29 -2.71 14.12
N GLY A 9 10.47 -2.59 13.51
CA GLY A 9 11.35 -1.44 13.73
C GLY A 9 11.10 -0.36 12.68
N LEU A 10 11.11 0.91 13.10
CA LEU A 10 11.16 2.06 12.17
C LEU A 10 12.62 2.42 11.93
N GLU A 11 13.00 2.56 10.66
CA GLU A 11 14.33 3.00 10.24
C GLU A 11 14.37 4.53 10.17
N LYS A 12 15.54 5.10 10.48
CA LYS A 12 15.75 6.54 10.38
C LYS A 12 15.60 6.97 8.91
N ASP A 13 14.97 8.11 8.68
CA ASP A 13 14.80 8.75 7.36
C ASP A 13 13.94 7.94 6.37
N ARG A 14 13.15 6.97 6.85
CA ARG A 14 12.14 6.27 6.02
C ARG A 14 10.73 6.79 6.26
N VAL A 15 9.99 6.94 5.17
CA VAL A 15 8.54 7.19 5.18
C VAL A 15 7.83 5.84 5.23
N TYR A 16 6.84 5.71 6.12
CA TYR A 16 6.00 4.52 6.23
C TYR A 16 4.57 4.92 5.94
N ILE A 17 4.00 4.36 4.88
CA ILE A 17 2.61 4.63 4.48
C ILE A 17 1.75 3.43 4.88
N TYR A 18 0.62 3.71 5.53
CA TYR A 18 -0.38 2.72 5.88
C TYR A 18 -1.71 3.09 5.24
N ALA A 19 -2.19 2.22 4.35
CA ALA A 19 -3.52 2.33 3.76
C ALA A 19 -4.47 1.36 4.47
N TYR A 20 -5.69 1.80 4.72
CA TYR A 20 -6.76 0.94 5.21
C TYR A 20 -8.05 1.23 4.46
N GLU A 21 -8.83 0.18 4.26
CA GLU A 21 -10.15 0.27 3.65
C GLU A 21 -11.19 0.05 4.75
N ALA A 22 -12.15 0.96 4.86
CA ALA A 22 -13.22 0.87 5.84
C ALA A 22 -14.58 1.03 5.16
N ARG A 23 -15.54 0.18 5.56
CA ARG A 23 -16.94 0.35 5.21
C ARG A 23 -17.56 1.34 6.18
N ILE A 24 -17.91 2.52 5.69
CA ILE A 24 -18.56 3.57 6.47
C ILE A 24 -20.08 3.47 6.31
N PHE A 25 -20.81 3.61 7.42
CA PHE A 25 -22.28 3.65 7.37
C PHE A 25 -22.76 4.96 6.71
N PRO A 26 -23.96 4.99 6.11
CA PRO A 26 -24.55 6.23 5.62
C PRO A 26 -24.70 7.23 6.78
N SER A 27 -24.36 8.50 6.53
CA SER A 27 -24.52 9.60 7.50
C SER A 27 -25.11 10.81 6.80
N LYS A 28 -25.79 11.67 7.57
CA LYS A 28 -26.35 12.94 7.08
C LYS A 28 -25.40 14.13 7.27
N ASN A 29 -24.29 13.91 7.97
CA ASN A 29 -23.28 14.95 8.22
C ASN A 29 -22.39 15.10 6.98
N GLU A 30 -22.08 16.34 6.61
CA GLU A 30 -21.15 16.63 5.50
C GLU A 30 -19.72 16.23 5.84
N GLN A 31 -19.32 16.33 7.10
CA GLN A 31 -18.03 15.83 7.59
C GLN A 31 -18.26 15.00 8.85
N GLU A 32 -17.60 13.85 8.94
CA GLU A 32 -17.76 12.95 10.07
C GLU A 32 -16.44 12.29 10.44
N GLN A 33 -16.12 12.27 11.73
CA GLN A 33 -15.01 11.48 12.25
C GLN A 33 -15.39 10.00 12.20
N ILE A 34 -14.65 9.21 11.44
CA ILE A 34 -14.94 7.77 11.26
C ILE A 34 -13.97 6.87 12.01
N ALA A 35 -12.78 7.38 12.35
CA ALA A 35 -11.73 6.61 13.00
C ALA A 35 -10.71 7.49 13.73
N THR A 36 -9.83 6.84 14.49
CA THR A 36 -8.60 7.42 15.02
C THR A 36 -7.45 6.49 14.69
N ALA A 37 -6.49 6.94 13.89
CA ALA A 37 -5.22 6.25 13.72
C ALA A 37 -4.33 6.51 14.93
N THR A 38 -3.76 5.46 15.49
CA THR A 38 -2.84 5.56 16.64
C THR A 38 -1.52 4.89 16.28
N LEU A 39 -0.43 5.65 16.30
CA LEU A 39 0.92 5.13 16.15
C LEU A 39 1.60 5.09 17.52
N ASN A 40 1.97 3.89 17.96
CA ASN A 40 2.77 3.68 19.17
C ASN A 40 4.19 3.25 18.79
N TYR A 41 5.20 3.98 19.25
CA TYR A 41 6.59 3.66 18.96
C TYR A 41 7.49 3.97 20.16
N THR A 42 8.72 3.47 20.15
CA THR A 42 9.73 3.77 21.17
C THR A 42 10.86 4.56 20.53
N PHE A 43 11.20 5.71 21.09
CA PHE A 43 12.30 6.55 20.62
C PHE A 43 13.17 6.95 21.81
N GLN A 44 14.48 6.67 21.73
CA GLN A 44 15.44 6.95 22.81
C GLN A 44 15.00 6.39 24.18
N GLY A 45 14.47 5.15 24.18
CA GLY A 45 14.01 4.48 25.40
C GLY A 45 12.66 4.96 25.96
N LYS A 46 12.01 5.94 25.32
CA LYS A 46 10.69 6.45 25.72
C LYS A 46 9.62 6.00 24.76
N LYS A 47 8.50 5.51 25.30
CA LYS A 47 7.29 5.22 24.51
C LYS A 47 6.61 6.54 24.11
N GLN A 48 6.24 6.64 22.86
CA GLN A 48 5.54 7.76 22.25
C GLN A 48 4.25 7.26 21.61
N THR A 49 3.20 8.08 21.68
CA THR A 49 1.91 7.79 21.06
C THR A 49 1.46 9.02 20.28
N ILE A 50 1.27 8.84 18.97
CA ILE A 50 0.67 9.86 18.09
C ILE A 50 -0.75 9.39 17.75
N LYS A 51 -1.71 10.31 17.84
CA LYS A 51 -3.10 10.06 17.45
C LYS A 51 -3.48 11.04 16.34
N GLN A 52 -4.11 10.52 15.31
CA GLN A 52 -4.67 11.29 14.21
C GLN A 52 -6.14 10.94 14.06
N GLU A 53 -7.00 11.95 14.17
CA GLU A 53 -8.42 11.79 13.87
C GLU A 53 -8.61 11.71 12.36
N ILE A 54 -9.44 10.77 11.92
CA ILE A 54 -9.72 10.56 10.50
C ILE A 54 -11.16 10.97 10.23
N PHE A 55 -11.31 11.92 9.34
CA PHE A 55 -12.58 12.46 8.88
C PHE A 55 -12.84 12.00 7.45
N VAL A 56 -14.11 11.81 7.13
CA VAL A 56 -14.58 11.65 5.76
C VAL A 56 -15.41 12.85 5.37
N ASP A 57 -15.14 13.42 4.19
CA ASP A 57 -16.01 14.39 3.55
C ASP A 57 -17.09 13.63 2.75
N ARG A 58 -18.35 13.95 3.00
CA ARG A 58 -19.56 13.36 2.40
C ARG A 58 -20.38 14.41 1.65
N THR A 59 -19.80 15.59 1.41
CA THR A 59 -20.41 16.62 0.58
C THR A 59 -20.76 16.10 -0.81
N ARG A 60 -21.74 16.73 -1.45
CA ARG A 60 -22.09 16.49 -2.86
C ARG A 60 -21.25 17.33 -3.82
N GLU A 61 -20.40 18.20 -3.28
CA GLU A 61 -19.50 19.04 -4.04
C GLU A 61 -18.31 18.23 -4.56
N GLU A 62 -18.36 17.80 -5.83
CA GLU A 62 -17.35 16.94 -6.47
C GLU A 62 -15.90 17.47 -6.31
N TRP A 63 -15.69 18.79 -6.33
CA TRP A 63 -14.37 19.41 -6.17
C TRP A 63 -13.75 19.21 -4.77
N ARG A 64 -14.56 18.98 -3.73
CA ARG A 64 -14.06 18.62 -2.39
C ARG A 64 -13.75 17.13 -2.26
N LEU A 65 -14.41 16.32 -3.07
CA LEU A 65 -14.15 14.88 -3.19
C LEU A 65 -12.93 14.58 -4.08
N GLU A 66 -12.49 15.54 -4.89
CA GLU A 66 -11.26 15.47 -5.68
C GLU A 66 -10.01 15.72 -4.83
N GLN A 67 -9.75 14.85 -3.86
CA GLN A 67 -8.37 14.54 -3.48
C GLN A 67 -7.97 13.23 -4.15
N LYS A 68 -7.70 13.30 -5.45
CA LYS A 68 -7.01 12.24 -6.19
C LYS A 68 -5.53 12.38 -5.94
N ASP A 69 -5.10 12.09 -4.71
CA ASP A 69 -3.69 11.83 -4.48
C ASP A 69 -3.35 10.56 -5.27
N LYS A 70 -2.60 10.71 -6.36
CA LYS A 70 -2.20 9.60 -7.24
C LYS A 70 -1.47 8.52 -6.46
N GLU A 71 -0.78 8.87 -5.38
CA GLU A 71 -0.10 7.92 -4.52
C GLU A 71 -1.11 7.02 -3.79
N ILE A 72 -2.24 7.58 -3.33
CA ILE A 72 -3.34 6.82 -2.72
C ILE A 72 -4.00 5.90 -3.74
N GLU A 73 -4.23 6.38 -4.97
CA GLU A 73 -4.78 5.56 -6.06
C GLU A 73 -3.88 4.36 -6.37
N TYR A 74 -2.56 4.57 -6.46
CA TYR A 74 -1.59 3.50 -6.65
C TYR A 74 -1.61 2.49 -5.49
N LEU A 75 -1.73 2.95 -4.25
CA LEU A 75 -1.85 2.05 -3.10
C LEU A 75 -3.11 1.18 -3.17
N PHE A 76 -4.24 1.71 -3.62
CA PHE A 76 -5.46 0.92 -3.82
C PHE A 76 -5.30 -0.12 -4.93
N LEU A 77 -4.73 0.24 -6.08
CA LEU A 77 -4.43 -0.70 -7.16
C LEU A 77 -3.50 -1.84 -6.70
N VAL A 78 -2.50 -1.51 -5.86
CA VAL A 78 -1.65 -2.53 -5.23
C VAL A 78 -2.48 -3.51 -4.40
N LEU A 79 -3.38 -3.02 -3.54
CA LEU A 79 -4.24 -3.85 -2.71
C LEU A 79 -5.21 -4.71 -3.53
N GLU A 80 -5.76 -4.20 -4.62
CA GLU A 80 -6.65 -4.95 -5.51
C GLU A 80 -5.92 -6.10 -6.20
N GLY A 81 -4.71 -5.86 -6.72
CA GLY A 81 -3.90 -6.91 -7.34
C GLY A 81 -3.51 -8.05 -6.41
N LEU A 82 -3.35 -7.76 -5.10
CA LEU A 82 -3.10 -8.81 -4.09
C LEU A 82 -4.32 -9.70 -3.83
N ARG A 83 -5.53 -9.25 -4.17
CA ARG A 83 -6.80 -9.97 -3.91
C ARG A 83 -7.33 -10.70 -5.14
N THR A 84 -6.84 -10.37 -6.33
CA THR A 84 -7.35 -10.88 -7.61
C THR A 84 -6.46 -11.96 -8.23
N LYS A 85 -7.03 -12.71 -9.18
CA LYS A 85 -6.31 -13.59 -10.10
C LYS A 85 -6.37 -13.10 -11.56
N ASP A 86 -7.03 -11.97 -11.78
CA ASP A 86 -7.14 -11.35 -13.10
C ASP A 86 -5.75 -10.81 -13.53
N PRO A 87 -5.18 -11.30 -14.65
CA PRO A 87 -3.89 -10.84 -15.16
C PRO A 87 -3.82 -9.33 -15.41
N GLN A 88 -4.93 -8.72 -15.83
CA GLN A 88 -4.98 -7.28 -16.13
C GLN A 88 -4.85 -6.44 -14.86
N LEU A 89 -5.68 -6.72 -13.85
CA LEU A 89 -5.60 -6.04 -12.55
C LEU A 89 -4.27 -6.32 -11.83
N MET A 90 -3.71 -7.52 -12.01
CA MET A 90 -2.39 -7.85 -11.48
C MET A 90 -1.28 -7.01 -12.13
N MET A 91 -1.36 -6.79 -13.45
CA MET A 91 -0.43 -5.93 -14.16
C MET A 91 -0.53 -4.48 -13.68
N GLU A 92 -1.74 -3.94 -13.55
CA GLU A 92 -1.98 -2.57 -13.04
C GLU A 92 -1.44 -2.39 -11.62
N SER A 93 -1.64 -3.39 -10.75
CA SER A 93 -1.06 -3.45 -9.41
C SER A 93 0.47 -3.43 -9.40
N LEU A 94 1.12 -4.22 -10.27
CA LEU A 94 2.58 -4.24 -10.38
C LEU A 94 3.13 -2.90 -10.91
N GLN A 95 2.43 -2.27 -11.87
CA GLN A 95 2.77 -0.93 -12.37
C GLN A 95 2.66 0.12 -11.26
N ALA A 96 1.58 0.10 -10.49
CA ALA A 96 1.38 0.99 -9.35
C ALA A 96 2.50 0.81 -8.30
N ARG A 97 2.86 -0.43 -7.98
CA ARG A 97 3.96 -0.74 -7.05
C ARG A 97 5.32 -0.24 -7.55
N LEU A 98 5.58 -0.35 -8.84
CA LEU A 98 6.79 0.15 -9.47
C LEU A 98 6.88 1.69 -9.44
N GLN A 99 5.75 2.38 -9.65
CA GLN A 99 5.70 3.84 -9.55
C GLN A 99 6.03 4.32 -8.13
N ILE A 100 5.45 3.67 -7.10
CA ILE A 100 5.76 3.96 -5.69
C ILE A 100 7.25 3.74 -5.39
N LEU A 101 7.82 2.60 -5.81
CA LEU A 101 9.24 2.32 -5.58
C LEU A 101 10.17 3.34 -6.24
N ARG A 102 9.81 3.81 -7.44
CA ARG A 102 10.59 4.82 -8.17
C ARG A 102 10.49 6.21 -7.53
N SER A 103 9.32 6.60 -7.02
CA SER A 103 9.17 7.89 -6.31
C SER A 103 9.89 7.89 -4.97
N GLU A 104 9.98 6.75 -4.28
CA GLU A 104 10.67 6.60 -2.99
C GLU A 104 12.20 6.43 -3.12
N GLY A 105 12.73 6.25 -4.34
CA GLY A 105 14.15 5.96 -4.54
C GLY A 105 14.59 4.61 -3.95
N ALA A 106 13.70 3.61 -3.97
CA ALA A 106 13.87 2.33 -3.33
C ALA A 106 14.79 1.34 -4.10
N ASP A 107 14.91 0.11 -3.60
CA ASP A 107 15.83 -0.94 -4.09
C ASP A 107 15.71 -1.18 -5.63
N PRO A 108 16.77 -0.90 -6.41
CA PRO A 108 16.79 -1.10 -7.86
C PRO A 108 16.51 -2.55 -8.27
N THR A 109 16.94 -3.54 -7.48
CA THR A 109 16.73 -4.95 -7.81
C THR A 109 15.26 -5.37 -7.71
N GLN A 110 14.50 -4.68 -6.87
CA GLN A 110 13.06 -4.91 -6.76
C GLN A 110 12.29 -4.23 -7.91
N ALA A 111 12.76 -3.06 -8.37
CA ALA A 111 12.21 -2.40 -9.55
C ALA A 111 12.39 -3.26 -10.81
N GLU A 112 13.59 -3.81 -11.03
CA GLU A 112 13.87 -4.71 -12.16
C GLU A 112 13.00 -5.97 -12.15
N LEU A 113 12.77 -6.55 -10.97
CA LEU A 113 11.89 -7.71 -10.83
C LEU A 113 10.43 -7.39 -11.20
N LEU A 114 9.93 -6.22 -10.79
CA LEU A 114 8.59 -5.77 -11.15
C LEU A 114 8.48 -5.48 -12.65
N ASP A 115 9.47 -4.81 -13.25
CA ASP A 115 9.53 -4.59 -14.70
C ASP A 115 9.50 -5.92 -15.47
N LYS A 116 10.28 -6.92 -15.03
CA LYS A 116 10.27 -8.27 -15.62
C LYS A 116 8.91 -8.96 -15.50
N ALA A 117 8.24 -8.83 -14.35
CA ALA A 117 6.92 -9.43 -14.13
C ALA A 117 5.83 -8.76 -14.99
N ILE A 118 5.88 -7.43 -15.14
CA ILE A 118 4.98 -6.67 -16.03
C ILE A 118 5.17 -7.11 -17.48
N GLN A 119 6.42 -7.23 -17.95
CA GLN A 119 6.72 -7.70 -19.30
C GLN A 119 6.17 -9.12 -19.55
N LYS A 120 6.33 -10.03 -18.58
CA LYS A 120 5.79 -11.39 -18.67
C LYS A 120 4.27 -11.42 -18.77
N LEU A 121 3.57 -10.66 -17.92
CA LEU A 121 2.11 -10.56 -18.02
C LEU A 121 1.65 -9.94 -19.35
N THR A 122 2.42 -9.00 -19.89
CA THR A 122 2.10 -8.34 -21.16
C THR A 122 2.28 -9.27 -22.36
N ILE A 123 3.36 -10.06 -22.39
CA ILE A 123 3.71 -10.92 -23.53
C ILE A 123 3.06 -12.30 -23.41
N ASP A 124 3.17 -12.93 -22.24
CA ASP A 124 2.80 -14.32 -22.03
C ASP A 124 1.41 -14.47 -21.39
N GLY A 125 0.85 -13.39 -20.83
CA GLY A 125 -0.41 -13.43 -20.06
C GLY A 125 -0.29 -14.18 -18.72
N THR A 126 0.92 -14.60 -18.34
CA THR A 126 1.18 -15.45 -17.18
C THR A 126 2.53 -15.13 -16.53
N LEU A 127 2.69 -15.54 -15.28
CA LEU A 127 3.93 -15.42 -14.49
C LEU A 127 4.74 -16.73 -14.45
N GLU A 128 4.35 -17.78 -15.19
CA GLU A 128 4.94 -19.14 -15.12
C GLU A 128 6.44 -19.22 -15.43
N GLY A 129 7.05 -18.19 -16.04
CA GLY A 129 8.50 -18.16 -16.26
C GLY A 129 9.31 -17.37 -15.22
N LEU A 130 8.72 -17.01 -14.08
CA LEU A 130 9.46 -16.55 -12.91
C LEU A 130 9.85 -17.75 -12.04
N SER A 131 11.08 -17.75 -11.52
CA SER A 131 11.53 -18.75 -10.56
C SER A 131 10.70 -18.67 -9.27
N GLU A 132 10.68 -19.76 -8.50
CA GLU A 132 9.99 -19.78 -7.20
C GLU A 132 10.49 -18.68 -6.25
N PHE A 133 11.80 -18.37 -6.31
CA PHE A 133 12.39 -17.28 -5.54
C PHE A 133 11.89 -15.90 -5.99
N GLU A 134 11.82 -15.66 -7.30
CA GLU A 134 11.28 -14.42 -7.87
C GLU A 134 9.80 -14.25 -7.54
N MET A 135 9.01 -15.33 -7.65
CA MET A 135 7.59 -15.33 -7.25
C MET A 135 7.42 -15.00 -5.77
N ARG A 136 8.26 -15.57 -4.90
CA ARG A 136 8.26 -15.25 -3.47
C ARG A 136 8.64 -13.79 -3.21
N ARG A 137 9.65 -13.23 -3.91
CA ARG A 137 10.01 -11.80 -3.78
C ARG A 137 8.93 -10.87 -4.33
N LEU A 138 8.25 -11.27 -5.41
CA LEU A 138 7.14 -10.52 -5.98
C LEU A 138 5.96 -10.45 -5.01
N GLN A 139 5.64 -11.57 -4.36
CA GLN A 139 4.56 -11.66 -3.37
C GLN A 139 4.97 -11.17 -1.98
N ALA A 140 6.27 -11.06 -1.71
CA ALA A 140 6.77 -10.56 -0.44
C ALA A 140 6.42 -9.08 -0.28
N ASP A 141 5.66 -8.80 0.77
CA ASP A 141 5.78 -7.52 1.46
C ASP A 141 7.18 -7.50 2.10
N SER A 142 7.82 -6.33 2.19
CA SER A 142 9.25 -6.17 2.58
C SER A 142 9.68 -6.84 3.91
N ARG A 143 8.75 -7.47 4.64
CA ARG A 143 8.94 -8.22 5.89
C ARG A 143 9.15 -9.73 5.73
N THR A 144 8.86 -10.36 4.59
CA THR A 144 9.00 -11.83 4.45
C THR A 144 10.40 -12.30 4.04
N THR A 145 11.30 -11.40 3.64
CA THR A 145 12.69 -11.72 3.29
C THR A 145 13.67 -11.43 4.44
N LYS A 146 13.38 -11.90 5.64
CA LYS A 146 14.46 -12.29 6.55
C LYS A 146 14.95 -13.66 6.13
N ILE A 147 15.82 -13.67 5.11
CA ILE A 147 16.68 -14.83 4.84
C ILE A 147 17.57 -14.95 6.07
N LYS A 148 17.47 -16.09 6.77
CA LYS A 148 18.47 -16.52 7.76
C LYS A 148 19.71 -17.01 7.04
#